data_AF-A0A2P7TEL4-F1
#
_entry.id   AF-A0A2P7TEL4-F1
#
_cell.length_a   1.000
_cell.length_b   1.000
_cell.length_c   1.000
_cell.angle_alpha   90.00
_cell.angle_beta   90.00
_cell.angle_gamma   90.00
#
_symmetry.space_group_name_H-M   'P 1'
#
loop_
_entity.id
_entity.type
_entity.pdbx_description
1 polymer ?
#
loop_
_entity_poly.entity_id
_entity_poly.type
_entity_poly.pdbx_seq_one_letter_code
_entity_poly.pdbx_strand_id
1 'polypeptide(L)'
;MKQNQKIELRNLLLEDYLDLKNASIEAYSGMGGDFWDEQHLSRLLSLFPEGQLCVTVDGKVVASALSIIVDYKKYGDNHTYEQIIGNYTFNTHDPDGDVLYGIEIFVHPLYRGLRLGRRLYDARKELCENLNLRSIIAGGRIPNYELYSDQLTPRQYIEKVKMKEIFDPTLAFQLSNDFHVRRVLRNYLPGDTQSKEYATLLEWINIYYQKEERLINTPKTTARLGLVQWQMRLFDDFDALMKQAEYFIDAVSGYQADFILFPEFFNAPLMADFDYLGEAKAIRELATFTDAIRQKFVEFAMSYNINIISGSMPYMEDEKLLNISFLCRRDGTWEYYHKIHPTPSEVKSWGMTGGNRIKTFDTDSGRIGILICYDVEFPELGRLYAKQGVQILFVPFLTDTQNGYNRVRRCAQARAIENECYVAIAGCVGNLPQVNNMDIQYAQSAIFTPSDFAFPTDAIG
;
A
#
# COMPACT_ATOMS: atom_id res chain seq x y z
N MET A 1 7.51 56.65 27.66
CA MET A 1 6.50 55.58 27.54
C MET A 1 7.17 54.44 26.78
N LYS A 2 7.30 53.24 27.37
CA LYS A 2 7.81 52.07 26.64
C LYS A 2 6.77 51.71 25.57
N GLN A 3 7.16 51.64 24.30
CA GLN A 3 6.31 51.14 23.22
C GLN A 3 5.77 49.75 23.62
N ASN A 4 4.47 49.53 23.50
CA ASN A 4 3.88 48.21 23.72
C ASN A 4 4.40 47.27 22.62
N GLN A 5 5.20 46.28 23.00
CA GLN A 5 5.66 45.23 22.08
C GLN A 5 4.46 44.41 21.60
N LYS A 6 4.32 44.24 20.28
CA LYS A 6 3.27 43.40 19.69
C LYS A 6 3.81 41.98 19.52
N ILE A 7 3.24 41.02 20.24
CA ILE A 7 3.56 39.60 20.14
C ILE A 7 2.48 38.91 19.30
N GLU A 8 2.89 38.18 18.27
CA GLU A 8 1.96 37.48 17.36
C GLU A 8 2.42 36.04 17.14
N LEU A 9 1.50 35.08 17.25
CA LEU A 9 1.69 33.67 16.92
C LEU A 9 1.05 33.44 15.56
N ARG A 10 1.81 32.90 14.60
CA ARG A 10 1.32 32.61 13.25
C ARG A 10 2.14 31.47 12.62
N ASN A 11 1.72 31.05 11.43
CA ASN A 11 2.55 30.19 10.59
C ASN A 11 3.77 30.95 10.07
N LEU A 12 4.86 30.22 9.93
CA LEU A 12 6.12 30.72 9.37
C LEU A 12 5.98 30.90 7.86
N LEU A 13 6.59 31.95 7.31
CA LEU A 13 6.65 32.23 5.88
C LEU A 13 8.10 32.14 5.40
N LEU A 14 8.31 31.93 4.10
CA LEU A 14 9.66 31.84 3.55
C LEU A 14 10.45 33.17 3.72
N GLU A 15 9.75 34.31 3.66
CA GLU A 15 10.33 35.63 3.92
C GLU A 15 10.89 35.81 5.34
N ASP A 16 10.45 34.99 6.30
CA ASP A 16 10.95 35.01 7.67
C ASP A 16 12.31 34.31 7.84
N TYR A 17 12.84 33.66 6.79
CA TYR A 17 14.02 32.80 6.89
C TYR A 17 15.21 33.49 7.56
N LEU A 18 15.49 34.75 7.20
CA LEU A 18 16.62 35.49 7.78
C LEU A 18 16.43 35.73 9.29
N ASP A 19 15.22 36.05 9.72
CA ASP A 19 14.92 36.24 11.14
C ASP A 19 14.96 34.91 11.91
N LEU A 20 14.40 33.85 11.33
CA LEU A 20 14.47 32.50 11.88
C LEU A 20 15.92 32.07 12.07
N LYS A 21 16.76 32.22 11.03
CA LYS A 21 18.17 31.86 11.05
C LYS A 21 18.94 32.63 12.11
N ASN A 22 18.75 33.95 12.19
CA ASN A 22 19.41 34.77 13.20
C ASN A 22 18.97 34.35 14.61
N ALA A 23 17.67 34.12 14.82
CA ALA A 23 17.15 33.72 16.12
C ALA A 23 17.57 32.31 16.55
N SER A 24 17.71 31.37 15.61
CA SER A 24 18.19 30.01 15.89
C SER A 24 19.68 29.99 16.24
N ILE A 25 20.51 30.72 15.49
CA ILE A 25 21.95 30.87 15.78
C ILE A 25 22.15 31.42 17.21
N GLU A 26 21.40 32.44 17.59
CA GLU A 26 21.48 33.01 18.94
C GLU A 26 20.97 32.02 20.01
N ALA A 27 19.88 31.30 19.73
CA ALA A 27 19.31 30.32 20.65
C ALA A 27 20.26 29.14 20.93
N TYR A 28 21.08 28.77 19.96
CA TYR A 28 22.06 27.69 20.03
C TYR A 28 23.52 28.16 20.12
N SER A 29 23.76 29.46 20.33
CA SER A 29 25.11 29.99 20.52
C SER A 29 25.79 29.28 21.70
N GLY A 30 26.88 28.56 21.41
CA GLY A 30 27.59 27.70 22.38
C GLY A 30 27.18 26.22 22.42
N MET A 31 26.20 25.78 21.62
CA MET A 31 25.71 24.39 21.58
C MET A 31 26.01 23.64 20.26
N GLY A 32 26.83 24.20 19.36
CA GLY A 32 27.24 23.52 18.12
C GLY A 32 26.10 23.18 17.16
N GLY A 33 24.96 23.87 17.26
CA GLY A 33 23.79 23.59 16.42
C GLY A 33 23.98 24.09 14.98
N ASP A 34 23.72 23.22 14.01
CA ASP A 34 23.56 23.60 12.61
C ASP A 34 22.28 24.41 12.43
N PHE A 35 22.35 25.49 11.65
CA PHE A 35 21.19 26.28 11.28
C PHE A 35 20.45 25.61 10.11
N TRP A 36 19.13 25.79 10.03
CA TRP A 36 18.37 25.30 8.89
C TRP A 36 18.82 25.97 7.59
N ASP A 37 19.14 25.14 6.60
CA ASP A 37 19.31 25.61 5.23
C ASP A 37 17.97 26.11 4.67
N GLU A 38 18.02 27.16 3.84
CA GLU A 38 16.84 27.76 3.22
C GLU A 38 16.06 26.75 2.38
N GLN A 39 16.75 25.80 1.72
CA GLN A 39 16.14 24.77 0.91
C GLN A 39 15.36 23.77 1.77
N HIS A 40 15.89 23.37 2.92
CA HIS A 40 15.19 22.49 3.86
C HIS A 40 13.94 23.17 4.42
N LEU A 41 14.04 24.46 4.79
CA LEU A 41 12.91 25.21 5.29
C LEU A 41 11.82 25.39 4.24
N SER A 42 12.21 25.77 3.02
CA SER A 42 11.30 25.92 1.88
C SER A 42 10.55 24.62 1.60
N ARG A 43 11.23 23.47 1.72
CA ARG A 43 10.61 22.15 1.57
C ARG A 43 9.59 21.85 2.66
N LEU A 44 9.90 22.12 3.93
CA LEU A 44 8.92 21.96 5.02
C LEU A 44 7.68 22.83 4.82
N LEU A 45 7.88 24.11 4.44
CA LEU A 45 6.79 25.04 4.16
C LEU A 45 5.91 24.59 2.99
N SER A 46 6.49 23.92 1.99
CA SER A 46 5.77 23.34 0.86
C SER A 46 4.99 22.08 1.24
N LEU A 47 5.56 21.23 2.11
CA LEU A 47 4.95 19.97 2.52
C LEU A 47 3.84 20.15 3.55
N PHE A 48 4.07 20.98 4.57
CA PHE A 48 3.17 21.11 5.71
C PHE A 48 3.19 22.51 6.33
N PRO A 49 2.69 23.53 5.61
CA PRO A 49 2.74 24.93 6.07
C PRO A 49 2.06 25.15 7.43
N GLU A 50 0.99 24.40 7.72
CA GLU A 50 0.25 24.46 8.98
C GLU A 50 1.11 24.02 10.17
N GLY A 51 2.05 23.10 9.95
CA GLY A 51 2.96 22.55 10.96
C GLY A 51 4.14 23.43 11.33
N GLN A 52 4.37 24.50 10.56
CA GLN A 52 5.48 25.42 10.75
C GLN A 52 5.02 26.68 11.49
N LEU A 53 5.24 26.71 12.81
CA LEU A 53 4.75 27.78 13.67
C LEU A 53 5.89 28.73 14.06
N CYS A 54 5.58 30.01 14.21
CA CYS A 54 6.52 31.01 14.71
C CYS A 54 5.82 32.03 15.62
N VAL A 55 6.63 32.68 16.46
CA VAL A 55 6.22 33.85 17.22
C VAL A 55 7.05 35.04 16.77
N THR A 56 6.37 36.13 16.42
CA THR A 56 6.99 37.41 16.11
C THR A 56 6.87 38.40 17.26
N VAL A 57 7.88 39.26 17.40
CA VAL A 57 7.82 40.46 18.24
C VAL A 57 8.11 41.66 17.35
N ASP A 58 7.13 42.55 17.25
CA ASP A 58 7.17 43.73 16.37
C ASP A 58 7.50 43.35 14.91
N GLY A 59 6.94 42.22 14.45
CA GLY A 59 7.10 41.70 13.08
C GLY A 59 8.30 40.77 12.88
N LYS A 60 9.27 40.75 13.80
CA LYS A 60 10.48 39.93 13.70
C LYS A 60 10.29 38.55 14.31
N VAL A 61 10.65 37.46 13.62
CA VAL A 61 10.60 36.11 14.21
C VAL A 61 11.62 35.97 15.34
N VAL A 62 11.15 35.53 16.52
CA VAL A 62 11.98 35.34 17.73
C VAL A 62 11.85 33.95 18.35
N ALA A 63 10.91 33.14 17.89
CA ALA A 63 10.75 31.75 18.32
C ALA A 63 10.06 30.95 17.21
N SER A 64 10.34 29.66 17.12
CA SER A 64 9.71 28.78 16.13
C SER A 64 9.55 27.35 16.64
N ALA A 65 8.58 26.66 16.07
CA ALA A 65 8.28 25.26 16.29
C ALA A 65 7.98 24.60 14.93
N LEU A 66 8.83 23.66 14.51
CA LEU A 66 8.72 22.96 13.23
C LEU A 66 8.18 21.54 13.46
N SER A 67 7.31 21.04 12.58
CA SER A 67 6.64 19.75 12.77
C SER A 67 6.38 19.04 11.44
N ILE A 68 6.20 17.71 11.45
CA ILE A 68 5.67 16.92 10.32
C ILE A 68 4.66 15.91 10.86
N ILE A 69 3.73 15.46 10.03
CA ILE A 69 2.87 14.32 10.33
C ILE A 69 3.59 13.05 9.88
N VAL A 70 3.60 12.00 10.70
CA VAL A 70 4.21 10.71 10.36
C VAL A 70 3.25 9.56 10.68
N ASP A 71 3.24 8.53 9.83
CA ASP A 71 2.71 7.22 10.22
C ASP A 71 3.70 6.55 11.18
N TYR A 72 3.43 6.68 12.47
CA TYR A 72 4.36 6.30 13.51
C TYR A 72 4.60 4.80 13.59
N LYS A 73 3.69 3.97 13.03
CA LYS A 73 3.88 2.51 12.98
C LYS A 73 5.06 2.11 12.10
N LYS A 74 5.39 2.90 11.07
CA LYS A 74 6.52 2.64 10.17
C LYS A 74 7.88 2.85 10.87
N TYR A 75 7.95 3.74 11.86
CA TYR A 75 9.21 4.14 12.49
C TYR A 75 9.39 3.62 13.93
N GLY A 76 8.31 3.57 14.71
CA GLY A 76 8.31 3.12 16.09
C GLY A 76 9.21 3.94 17.03
N ASP A 77 9.50 3.41 18.21
CA ASP A 77 10.17 4.14 19.31
C ASP A 77 11.71 4.18 19.21
N ASN A 78 12.33 3.55 18.21
CA ASN A 78 13.79 3.37 18.12
C ASN A 78 14.46 4.17 16.98
N HIS A 79 13.75 5.12 16.38
CA HIS A 79 14.29 5.93 15.29
C HIS A 79 15.35 6.93 15.77
N THR A 80 16.30 7.27 14.91
CA THR A 80 17.19 8.44 15.08
C THR A 80 16.51 9.70 14.55
N TYR A 81 17.08 10.86 14.87
CA TYR A 81 16.59 12.14 14.34
C TYR A 81 16.60 12.17 12.81
N GLU A 82 17.69 11.72 12.17
CA GLU A 82 17.79 11.69 10.70
C GLU A 82 16.77 10.74 10.07
N GLN A 83 16.54 9.58 10.67
CA GLN A 83 15.59 8.59 10.14
C GLN A 83 14.16 9.11 10.11
N ILE A 84 13.70 9.73 11.20
CA ILE A 84 12.30 10.16 11.31
C ILE A 84 11.99 11.41 10.48
N ILE A 85 13.00 12.23 10.16
CA ILE A 85 12.85 13.37 9.23
C ILE A 85 13.26 13.03 7.79
N GLY A 86 13.60 11.78 7.50
CA GLY A 86 13.96 11.33 6.15
C GLY A 86 15.26 11.95 5.62
N ASN A 87 16.31 12.00 6.44
CA ASN A 87 17.61 12.58 6.10
C ASN A 87 17.48 14.01 5.52
N TYR A 88 16.73 14.87 6.22
CA TYR A 88 16.43 16.25 5.83
C TYR A 88 15.63 16.41 4.52
N THR A 89 15.15 15.31 3.92
CA THR A 89 14.23 15.35 2.78
C THR A 89 12.78 15.42 3.21
N PHE A 90 12.45 15.11 4.46
CA PHE A 90 11.08 15.10 4.99
C PHE A 90 10.11 14.22 4.18
N ASN A 91 10.62 13.24 3.43
CA ASN A 91 9.81 12.26 2.70
C ASN A 91 9.06 11.29 3.62
N THR A 92 9.31 11.38 4.93
CA THR A 92 8.58 10.71 5.99
C THR A 92 7.27 11.41 6.35
N HIS A 93 7.08 12.65 5.87
CA HIS A 93 5.82 13.37 6.02
C HIS A 93 4.69 12.61 5.31
N ASP A 94 3.65 12.28 6.06
CA ASP A 94 2.50 11.53 5.60
C ASP A 94 1.23 12.24 6.08
N PRO A 95 0.48 12.94 5.21
CA PRO A 95 -0.76 13.62 5.58
C PRO A 95 -1.83 12.69 6.17
N ASP A 96 -1.78 11.40 5.87
CA ASP A 96 -2.66 10.35 6.43
C ASP A 96 -2.04 9.67 7.67
N GLY A 97 -0.91 10.18 8.19
CA GLY A 97 -0.24 9.67 9.39
C GLY A 97 -1.02 9.91 10.68
N ASP A 98 -0.54 9.33 11.78
CA ASP A 98 -1.27 9.33 13.07
C ASP A 98 -0.60 10.17 14.17
N VAL A 99 0.61 10.68 13.94
CA VAL A 99 1.39 11.42 14.95
C VAL A 99 1.94 12.71 14.38
N LEU A 100 1.81 13.80 15.15
CA LEU A 100 2.53 15.04 14.90
C LEU A 100 3.94 14.95 15.49
N TYR A 101 4.95 14.81 14.63
CA TYR A 101 6.34 14.78 15.07
C TYR A 101 6.91 16.20 15.19
N GLY A 102 7.36 16.56 16.38
CA GLY A 102 8.04 17.82 16.66
C GLY A 102 9.51 17.75 16.25
N ILE A 103 9.85 18.44 15.15
CA ILE A 103 11.22 18.51 14.62
C ILE A 103 12.07 19.43 15.49
N GLU A 104 11.57 20.64 15.77
CA GLU A 104 12.33 21.64 16.51
C GLU A 104 11.41 22.52 17.36
N ILE A 105 11.97 23.07 18.44
CA ILE A 105 11.43 24.24 19.12
C ILE A 105 12.57 25.09 19.71
N PHE A 106 12.56 26.40 19.46
CA PHE A 106 13.52 27.31 20.07
C PHE A 106 12.90 28.66 20.41
N VAL A 107 13.54 29.38 21.34
CA VAL A 107 13.21 30.77 21.71
C VAL A 107 14.50 31.57 21.82
N HIS A 108 14.56 32.68 21.11
CA HIS A 108 15.67 33.62 21.13
C HIS A 108 15.98 34.06 22.58
N PRO A 109 17.26 34.07 23.03
CA PRO A 109 17.63 34.31 24.42
C PRO A 109 17.05 35.58 25.05
N LEU A 110 17.11 36.72 24.34
CA LEU A 110 16.56 38.01 24.78
C LEU A 110 15.05 38.01 25.07
N TYR A 111 14.30 37.06 24.52
CA TYR A 111 12.84 36.97 24.66
C TYR A 111 12.41 35.83 25.58
N ARG A 112 13.36 35.13 26.23
CA ARG A 112 13.07 34.16 27.28
C ARG A 112 12.41 34.87 28.47
N GLY A 113 11.48 34.18 29.14
CA GLY A 113 10.65 34.77 30.20
C GLY A 113 9.29 35.32 29.74
N LEU A 114 9.09 35.54 28.43
CA LEU A 114 7.79 35.97 27.86
C LEU A 114 6.82 34.79 27.61
N ARG A 115 7.16 33.58 28.06
CA ARG A 115 6.38 32.34 27.86
C ARG A 115 6.13 31.98 26.38
N LEU A 116 6.99 32.42 25.46
CA LEU A 116 6.81 32.17 24.01
C LEU A 116 6.86 30.68 23.66
N GLY A 117 7.77 29.91 24.29
CA GLY A 117 7.82 28.47 24.07
C GLY A 117 6.53 27.76 24.48
N ARG A 118 5.86 28.23 25.54
CA ARG A 118 4.57 27.67 25.98
C ARG A 118 3.49 27.95 24.94
N ARG A 119 3.44 29.17 24.39
CA ARG A 119 2.53 29.52 23.28
C ARG A 119 2.73 28.60 22.08
N LEU A 120 3.98 28.28 21.73
CA LEU A 120 4.28 27.35 20.64
C LEU A 120 3.84 25.91 20.93
N TYR A 121 4.02 25.42 22.16
CA TYR A 121 3.53 24.10 22.55
C TYR A 121 1.99 24.05 22.56
N ASP A 122 1.33 25.06 23.11
CA ASP A 122 -0.13 25.14 23.12
C ASP A 122 -0.69 25.18 21.69
N ALA A 123 -0.07 25.96 20.79
CA ALA A 123 -0.43 26.00 19.38
C ALA A 123 -0.19 24.67 18.65
N ARG A 124 0.89 23.96 18.97
CA ARG A 124 1.18 22.63 18.41
C ARG A 124 0.18 21.58 18.91
N LYS A 125 -0.28 21.67 20.16
CA LYS A 125 -1.36 20.83 20.71
C LYS A 125 -2.68 21.10 20.00
N GLU A 126 -3.04 22.36 19.84
CA GLU A 126 -4.24 22.77 19.10
C GLU A 126 -4.19 22.27 17.65
N LEU A 127 -3.05 22.35 16.98
CA LEU A 127 -2.86 21.77 15.63
C LEU A 127 -3.05 20.25 15.63
N CYS A 128 -2.45 19.54 16.59
CA CYS A 128 -2.60 18.09 16.74
C CYS A 128 -4.06 17.68 16.95
N GLU A 129 -4.80 18.44 17.76
CA GLU A 129 -6.23 18.26 18.02
C GLU A 129 -7.07 18.53 16.76
N ASN A 130 -6.83 19.65 16.07
CA ASN A 130 -7.55 20.04 14.86
C ASN A 130 -7.35 19.06 13.70
N LEU A 131 -6.16 18.46 13.61
CA LEU A 131 -5.86 17.42 12.63
C LEU A 131 -6.28 16.01 13.08
N ASN A 132 -6.91 15.89 14.25
CA ASN A 132 -7.31 14.62 14.85
C ASN A 132 -6.18 13.58 14.88
N LEU A 133 -4.97 14.01 15.25
CA LEU A 133 -3.80 13.13 15.38
C LEU A 133 -3.76 12.52 16.79
N ARG A 134 -3.21 11.31 16.91
CA ARG A 134 -3.22 10.52 18.15
C ARG A 134 -2.37 11.15 19.26
N SER A 135 -1.25 11.76 18.89
CA SER A 135 -0.27 12.31 19.84
C SER A 135 0.72 13.24 19.16
N ILE A 136 1.42 14.05 19.97
CA ILE A 136 2.66 14.71 19.57
C ILE A 136 3.84 13.90 20.09
N ILE A 137 4.81 13.61 19.24
CA ILE A 137 6.06 12.95 19.64
C ILE A 137 7.25 13.83 19.28
N ALA A 138 8.26 13.89 20.15
CA ALA A 138 9.50 14.61 19.88
C ALA A 138 10.68 14.01 20.65
N GLY A 139 11.88 14.13 20.11
CA GLY A 139 13.11 13.90 20.89
C GLY A 139 13.53 15.16 21.65
N GLY A 140 13.73 15.03 22.96
CA GLY A 140 14.26 16.08 23.84
C GLY A 140 15.69 15.80 24.26
N ARG A 141 16.59 16.75 24.01
CA ARG A 141 17.96 16.73 24.56
C ARG A 141 17.92 16.88 26.09
N ILE A 142 18.93 16.37 26.78
CA ILE A 142 19.14 16.53 28.23
C ILE A 142 20.50 17.18 28.48
N PRO A 143 20.69 18.46 28.07
CA PRO A 143 22.01 19.07 27.93
C PRO A 143 22.79 19.17 29.24
N ASN A 144 22.14 19.12 30.40
CA ASN A 144 22.86 19.14 31.68
C ASN A 144 23.33 17.75 32.13
N TYR A 145 23.09 16.68 31.35
CA TYR A 145 23.42 15.31 31.74
C TYR A 145 24.93 15.07 31.84
N GLU A 146 25.76 15.74 31.03
CA GLU A 146 27.22 15.63 31.13
C GLU A 146 27.74 15.86 32.55
N LEU A 147 27.15 16.80 33.29
CA LEU A 147 27.53 17.17 34.65
C LEU A 147 27.27 16.08 35.69
N TYR A 148 26.43 15.10 35.36
CA TYR A 148 26.00 14.02 36.26
C TYR A 148 26.34 12.62 35.72
N SER A 149 26.85 12.53 34.48
CA SER A 149 27.02 11.27 33.75
C SER A 149 27.97 10.26 34.42
N ASP A 150 28.89 10.74 35.28
CA ASP A 150 29.80 9.87 36.06
C ASP A 150 29.12 9.22 37.27
N GLN A 151 27.98 9.75 37.72
CA GLN A 151 27.30 9.35 38.97
C GLN A 151 25.92 8.75 38.74
N LEU A 152 25.23 9.17 37.68
CA LEU A 152 23.84 8.82 37.40
C LEU A 152 23.73 8.20 36.02
N THR A 153 22.95 7.12 35.91
CA THR A 153 22.47 6.66 34.61
C THR A 153 21.46 7.67 34.01
N PRO A 154 21.22 7.67 32.69
CA PRO A 154 20.25 8.59 32.07
C PRO A 154 18.85 8.46 32.69
N ARG A 155 18.47 7.23 33.04
CA ARG A 155 17.18 6.96 33.70
C ARG A 155 17.10 7.58 35.09
N GLN A 156 18.14 7.45 35.91
CA GLN A 156 18.17 8.07 37.24
C GLN A 156 18.18 9.60 37.15
N TYR A 157 18.90 10.14 36.18
CA TYR A 157 18.92 11.58 35.89
C TYR A 157 17.52 12.11 35.55
N ILE A 158 16.82 11.47 34.62
CA ILE A 158 15.45 11.83 34.22
C ILE A 158 14.48 11.78 35.40
N GLU A 159 14.55 10.74 36.25
CA GLU A 159 13.71 10.64 37.45
C GLU A 159 13.98 11.79 38.43
N LYS A 160 15.26 12.15 38.64
CA LYS A 160 15.62 13.29 39.50
C LYS A 160 15.14 14.62 38.92
N VAL A 161 15.17 14.79 37.60
CA VAL A 161 14.59 15.99 36.95
C VAL A 161 13.07 16.02 37.15
N LYS A 162 12.39 14.88 36.98
CA LYS A 162 10.94 14.74 37.20
C LYS A 162 10.54 15.04 38.65
N MET A 163 11.37 14.63 39.62
CA MET A 163 11.20 14.91 41.05
C MET A 163 11.65 16.33 41.45
N LYS A 164 12.14 17.15 40.50
CA LYS A 164 12.67 18.50 40.71
C LYS A 164 13.89 18.57 41.64
N GLU A 165 14.63 17.46 41.77
CA GLU A 165 15.91 17.41 42.49
C GLU A 165 17.06 17.94 41.64
N ILE A 166 16.97 17.78 40.31
CA ILE A 166 17.90 18.30 39.32
C ILE A 166 17.16 19.20 38.35
N PHE A 167 17.78 20.30 37.93
CA PHE A 167 17.25 21.15 36.88
C PHE A 167 17.94 20.86 35.55
N ASP A 168 17.16 20.41 34.57
CA ASP A 168 17.54 20.38 33.16
C ASP A 168 16.65 21.38 32.37
N PRO A 169 17.24 22.33 31.63
CA PRO A 169 16.46 23.41 31.00
C PRO A 169 15.51 22.91 29.91
N THR A 170 15.82 21.80 29.26
CA THR A 170 15.03 21.25 28.14
C THR A 170 13.96 20.32 28.68
N LEU A 171 14.36 19.31 29.45
CA LEU A 171 13.44 18.29 29.96
C LEU A 171 12.46 18.89 30.98
N ALA A 172 12.91 19.75 31.89
CA ALA A 172 11.98 20.38 32.84
C ALA A 172 10.92 21.24 32.12
N PHE A 173 11.30 21.90 31.02
CA PHE A 173 10.37 22.68 30.21
C PHE A 173 9.36 21.79 29.50
N GLN A 174 9.80 20.70 28.88
CA GLN A 174 8.91 19.74 28.21
C GLN A 174 7.90 19.10 29.18
N LEU A 175 8.37 18.63 30.35
CA LEU A 175 7.51 18.09 31.40
C LEU A 175 6.48 19.13 31.91
N SER A 176 6.87 20.41 31.97
CA SER A 176 5.95 21.50 32.36
C SER A 176 4.87 21.82 31.33
N ASN A 177 5.00 21.29 30.11
CA ASN A 177 4.02 21.40 29.02
C ASN A 177 3.27 20.07 28.82
N ASP A 178 3.14 19.24 29.86
CA ASP A 178 2.35 17.99 29.87
C ASP A 178 2.89 16.85 28.99
N PHE A 179 4.13 16.95 28.50
CA PHE A 179 4.79 15.82 27.86
C PHE A 179 5.27 14.83 28.92
N HIS A 180 5.22 13.54 28.60
CA HIS A 180 5.82 12.50 29.40
C HIS A 180 6.97 11.83 28.66
N VAL A 181 7.98 11.36 29.42
CA VAL A 181 9.06 10.56 28.87
C VAL A 181 8.54 9.14 28.62
N ARG A 182 8.49 8.76 27.34
CA ARG A 182 8.13 7.40 26.91
C ARG A 182 9.34 6.46 27.01
N ARG A 183 10.52 6.93 26.61
CA ARG A 183 11.77 6.16 26.64
C ARG A 183 13.02 7.04 26.59
N VAL A 184 14.17 6.44 26.90
CA VAL A 184 15.50 6.98 26.61
C VAL A 184 15.97 6.48 25.24
N LEU A 185 16.29 7.42 24.35
CA LEU A 185 16.93 7.16 23.05
C LEU A 185 18.45 7.23 23.20
N ARG A 186 19.15 6.41 22.42
CA ARG A 186 20.62 6.39 22.32
C ARG A 186 21.01 6.77 20.90
N ASN A 187 22.08 7.54 20.74
CA ASN A 187 22.58 8.00 19.44
C ASN A 187 21.49 8.73 18.65
N TYR A 188 20.59 9.43 19.35
CA TYR A 188 19.45 10.08 18.73
C TYR A 188 19.89 11.28 17.88
N LEU A 189 20.82 12.06 18.42
CA LEU A 189 21.49 13.17 17.76
C LEU A 189 23.02 12.99 17.93
N PRO A 190 23.70 12.37 16.94
CA PRO A 190 25.14 12.17 16.98
C PRO A 190 25.90 13.49 17.16
N GLY A 191 26.94 13.50 18.00
CA GLY A 191 27.72 14.71 18.29
C GLY A 191 27.19 15.60 19.42
N ASP A 192 26.05 15.26 20.05
CA ASP A 192 25.56 15.92 21.25
C ASP A 192 26.38 15.54 22.50
N THR A 193 27.50 16.26 22.70
CA THR A 193 28.42 16.02 23.82
C THR A 193 27.80 16.31 25.18
N GLN A 194 26.94 17.32 25.26
CA GLN A 194 26.26 17.78 26.48
C GLN A 194 25.27 16.74 27.02
N SER A 195 24.53 16.08 26.13
CA SER A 195 23.62 14.99 26.51
C SER A 195 24.29 13.60 26.46
N LYS A 196 25.59 13.51 26.14
CA LYS A 196 26.30 12.23 25.87
C LYS A 196 25.55 11.36 24.85
N GLU A 197 24.98 11.99 23.82
CA GLU A 197 24.14 11.38 22.77
C GLU A 197 22.87 10.65 23.27
N TYR A 198 22.48 10.86 24.53
CA TYR A 198 21.19 10.44 25.06
C TYR A 198 20.12 11.50 24.83
N ALA A 199 18.90 11.05 24.55
CA ALA A 199 17.73 11.93 24.48
C ALA A 199 16.51 11.26 25.13
N THR A 200 15.50 12.03 25.49
CA THR A 200 14.19 11.52 25.89
C THR A 200 13.25 11.50 24.69
N LEU A 201 12.65 10.35 24.41
CA LEU A 201 11.46 10.30 23.54
C LEU A 201 10.27 10.78 24.36
N LEU A 202 9.70 11.89 23.95
CA LEU A 202 8.59 12.56 24.64
C LEU A 202 7.30 12.37 23.87
N GLU A 203 6.21 12.23 24.61
CA GLU A 203 4.89 12.09 24.04
C GLU A 203 3.90 12.99 24.80
N TRP A 204 3.06 13.68 24.05
CA TRP A 204 1.85 14.32 24.55
C TRP A 204 0.66 13.62 23.91
N ILE A 205 -0.24 13.08 24.73
CA ILE A 205 -1.38 12.28 24.29
C ILE A 205 -2.55 13.21 23.98
N ASN A 206 -3.07 13.14 22.76
CA ASN A 206 -4.30 13.82 22.40
C ASN A 206 -5.50 13.04 22.96
N ILE A 207 -6.08 13.53 24.05
CA ILE A 207 -7.24 12.90 24.69
C ILE A 207 -8.55 13.05 23.89
N TYR A 208 -8.57 13.95 22.90
CA TYR A 208 -9.71 14.16 22.00
C TYR A 208 -9.63 13.33 20.73
N TYR A 209 -8.54 12.58 20.51
CA TYR A 209 -8.38 11.73 19.35
C TYR A 209 -9.54 10.74 19.22
N GLN A 210 -10.21 10.78 18.07
CA GLN A 210 -11.22 9.79 17.69
C GLN A 210 -10.73 9.08 16.45
N LYS A 211 -10.59 7.76 16.53
CA LYS A 211 -10.21 6.96 15.37
C LYS A 211 -11.29 7.10 14.29
N GLU A 212 -10.98 7.81 13.21
CA GLU A 212 -11.84 7.85 12.04
C GLU A 212 -11.86 6.45 11.41
N GLU A 213 -12.96 5.73 11.62
CA GLU A 213 -13.26 4.58 10.78
C GLU A 213 -13.68 5.14 9.41
N ARG A 214 -12.74 5.21 8.45
CA ARG A 214 -13.11 5.38 7.04
C ARG A 214 -13.89 4.13 6.61
N LEU A 215 -15.20 4.13 6.84
CA LEU A 215 -16.09 2.98 6.60
C LEU A 215 -16.39 2.76 5.12
N ILE A 216 -16.10 3.74 4.24
CA ILE A 216 -16.43 3.70 2.81
C ILE A 216 -15.14 3.96 2.00
N ASN A 217 -14.86 3.13 1.01
CA ASN A 217 -13.69 3.20 0.10
C ASN A 217 -12.30 3.02 0.74
N THR A 218 -12.21 2.45 1.95
CA THR A 218 -10.90 2.01 2.48
C THR A 218 -10.38 0.86 1.62
N PRO A 219 -9.10 0.88 1.18
CA PRO A 219 -8.51 -0.21 0.43
C PRO A 219 -8.71 -1.52 1.19
N LYS A 220 -9.39 -2.49 0.57
CA LYS A 220 -9.62 -3.78 1.21
C LYS A 220 -8.27 -4.44 1.49
N THR A 221 -8.01 -4.75 2.76
CA THR A 221 -6.81 -5.48 3.19
C THR A 221 -6.96 -7.00 3.04
N THR A 222 -8.16 -7.46 2.69
CA THR A 222 -8.50 -8.86 2.44
C THR A 222 -9.35 -8.96 1.18
N ALA A 223 -9.11 -9.98 0.35
CA ALA A 223 -9.89 -10.26 -0.84
C ALA A 223 -10.47 -11.68 -0.76
N ARG A 224 -11.73 -11.86 -1.15
CA ARG A 224 -12.37 -13.18 -1.24
C ARG A 224 -12.45 -13.62 -2.71
N LEU A 225 -11.98 -14.82 -3.01
CA LEU A 225 -11.93 -15.34 -4.37
C LEU A 225 -12.81 -16.60 -4.49
N GLY A 226 -13.64 -16.66 -5.53
CA GLY A 226 -14.31 -17.88 -5.98
C GLY A 226 -13.63 -18.45 -7.21
N LEU A 227 -13.29 -19.74 -7.18
CA LEU A 227 -12.65 -20.42 -8.32
C LEU A 227 -13.63 -21.43 -8.91
N VAL A 228 -13.98 -21.27 -10.18
CA VAL A 228 -14.90 -22.18 -10.87
C VAL A 228 -14.12 -23.35 -11.43
N GLN A 229 -14.32 -24.54 -10.84
CA GLN A 229 -13.88 -25.78 -11.47
C GLN A 229 -14.97 -26.26 -12.43
N TRP A 230 -14.80 -25.93 -13.71
CA TRP A 230 -15.84 -26.10 -14.71
C TRP A 230 -15.93 -27.54 -15.22
N GLN A 231 -17.11 -28.14 -15.18
CA GLN A 231 -17.32 -29.44 -15.81
C GLN A 231 -17.60 -29.25 -17.31
N MET A 232 -16.69 -29.74 -18.16
CA MET A 232 -16.94 -29.87 -19.59
C MET A 232 -18.05 -30.88 -19.83
N ARG A 233 -19.09 -30.42 -20.52
CA ARG A 233 -20.25 -31.17 -20.99
C ARG A 233 -20.96 -30.37 -22.08
N LEU A 234 -21.79 -31.04 -22.86
CA LEU A 234 -22.63 -30.37 -23.86
C LEU A 234 -23.69 -29.49 -23.18
N PHE A 235 -24.05 -28.40 -23.85
CA PHE A 235 -25.16 -27.52 -23.52
C PHE A 235 -26.06 -27.41 -24.74
N ASP A 236 -27.37 -27.22 -24.52
CA ASP A 236 -28.34 -27.14 -25.61
C ASP A 236 -28.10 -25.91 -26.50
N ASP A 237 -27.70 -24.79 -25.89
CA ASP A 237 -27.44 -23.52 -26.56
C ASP A 237 -26.58 -22.57 -25.71
N PHE A 238 -26.35 -21.38 -26.26
CA PHE A 238 -25.65 -20.27 -25.59
C PHE A 238 -26.30 -19.85 -24.26
N ASP A 239 -27.64 -19.80 -24.20
CA ASP A 239 -28.35 -19.35 -23.01
C ASP A 239 -28.23 -20.37 -21.87
N ALA A 240 -28.25 -21.66 -22.18
CA ALA A 240 -27.99 -22.73 -21.22
C ALA A 240 -26.56 -22.65 -20.64
N LEU A 241 -25.56 -22.36 -21.48
CA LEU A 241 -24.19 -22.12 -21.02
C LEU A 241 -24.12 -20.90 -20.09
N MET A 242 -24.71 -19.78 -20.49
CA MET A 242 -24.70 -18.54 -19.68
C MET A 242 -25.47 -18.69 -18.38
N LYS A 243 -26.59 -19.40 -18.37
CA LYS A 243 -27.34 -19.72 -17.15
C LYS A 243 -26.52 -20.54 -16.16
N GLN A 244 -25.71 -21.47 -16.66
CA GLN A 244 -24.81 -22.26 -15.81
C GLN A 244 -23.66 -21.40 -15.27
N ALA A 245 -23.11 -20.48 -16.07
CA ALA A 245 -22.11 -19.52 -15.61
C ALA A 245 -22.68 -18.57 -14.54
N GLU A 246 -23.88 -18.02 -14.78
CA GLU A 246 -24.60 -17.17 -13.84
C GLU A 246 -24.86 -17.86 -12.51
N TYR A 247 -25.24 -19.14 -12.50
CA TYR A 247 -25.40 -19.91 -11.26
C TYR A 247 -24.15 -19.88 -10.37
N PHE A 248 -22.96 -20.05 -10.95
CA PHE A 248 -21.72 -19.97 -10.17
C PHE A 248 -21.43 -18.55 -9.69
N ILE A 249 -21.70 -17.55 -10.53
CA ILE A 249 -21.52 -16.13 -10.19
C ILE A 249 -22.43 -15.76 -9.02
N ASP A 250 -23.73 -16.08 -9.10
CA ASP A 250 -24.72 -15.85 -8.06
C ASP A 250 -24.30 -16.52 -6.74
N ALA A 251 -24.02 -17.84 -6.80
CA ALA A 251 -23.61 -18.60 -5.62
C ALA A 251 -22.38 -18.01 -4.92
N VAL A 252 -21.35 -17.64 -5.69
CA VAL A 252 -20.10 -17.04 -5.16
C VAL A 252 -20.34 -15.61 -4.66
N SER A 253 -21.18 -14.83 -5.34
CA SER A 253 -21.56 -13.48 -4.92
C SER A 253 -22.31 -13.48 -3.58
N GLY A 254 -23.11 -14.52 -3.30
CA GLY A 254 -23.77 -14.72 -2.01
C GLY A 254 -22.80 -14.82 -0.81
N TYR A 255 -21.54 -15.22 -1.05
CA TYR A 255 -20.46 -15.22 -0.05
C TYR A 255 -19.68 -13.89 0.01
N GLN A 256 -20.17 -12.86 -0.70
CA GLN A 256 -19.53 -11.55 -0.85
C GLN A 256 -18.09 -11.68 -1.38
N ALA A 257 -17.90 -12.56 -2.37
CA ALA A 257 -16.61 -12.68 -3.04
C ALA A 257 -16.28 -11.39 -3.80
N ASP A 258 -15.00 -11.06 -3.86
CA ASP A 258 -14.48 -9.92 -4.61
C ASP A 258 -14.19 -10.28 -6.06
N PHE A 259 -13.75 -11.52 -6.28
CA PHE A 259 -13.43 -12.05 -7.59
C PHE A 259 -14.07 -13.42 -7.81
N ILE A 260 -14.43 -13.70 -9.04
CA ILE A 260 -14.66 -15.06 -9.53
C ILE A 260 -13.78 -15.33 -10.75
N LEU A 261 -13.11 -16.49 -10.79
CA LEU A 261 -12.26 -16.93 -11.88
C LEU A 261 -12.90 -18.12 -12.61
N PHE A 262 -13.14 -17.96 -13.91
CA PHE A 262 -13.51 -19.05 -14.82
C PHE A 262 -12.28 -19.69 -15.47
N PRO A 263 -12.37 -20.95 -15.95
CA PRO A 263 -11.28 -21.60 -16.66
C PRO A 263 -11.04 -21.15 -18.10
N GLU A 264 -9.88 -21.50 -18.66
CA GLU A 264 -9.59 -21.35 -20.08
C GLU A 264 -10.54 -22.22 -20.93
N PHE A 265 -11.04 -21.64 -22.01
CA PHE A 265 -12.00 -22.23 -22.95
C PHE A 265 -13.23 -22.82 -22.28
N PHE A 266 -13.74 -22.22 -21.20
CA PHE A 266 -14.98 -22.70 -20.56
C PHE A 266 -16.19 -22.72 -21.53
N ASN A 267 -16.14 -21.89 -22.58
CA ASN A 267 -17.15 -21.80 -23.63
C ASN A 267 -17.00 -22.84 -24.75
N ALA A 268 -15.97 -23.70 -24.70
CA ALA A 268 -15.75 -24.77 -25.67
C ALA A 268 -16.96 -25.68 -25.97
N PRO A 269 -17.92 -25.91 -25.06
CA PRO A 269 -19.13 -26.66 -25.41
C PRO A 269 -19.92 -26.10 -26.61
N LEU A 270 -19.87 -24.79 -26.86
CA LEU A 270 -20.52 -24.18 -28.02
C LEU A 270 -19.84 -24.53 -29.35
N MET A 271 -18.65 -25.13 -29.30
CA MET A 271 -17.92 -25.58 -30.48
C MET A 271 -18.49 -26.88 -31.07
N ALA A 272 -19.27 -27.64 -30.30
CA ALA A 272 -19.80 -28.96 -30.70
C ALA A 272 -20.63 -28.88 -31.99
N ASP A 273 -21.43 -27.83 -32.16
CA ASP A 273 -22.23 -27.62 -33.37
C ASP A 273 -21.39 -27.42 -34.64
N PHE A 274 -20.10 -27.10 -34.50
CA PHE A 274 -19.20 -26.78 -35.60
C PHE A 274 -18.12 -27.84 -35.83
N ASP A 275 -18.11 -28.94 -35.07
CA ASP A 275 -17.04 -29.95 -35.13
C ASP A 275 -16.87 -30.53 -36.55
N TYR A 276 -17.97 -30.63 -37.31
CA TYR A 276 -17.97 -31.09 -38.71
C TYR A 276 -17.13 -30.21 -39.67
N LEU A 277 -16.78 -28.98 -39.27
CA LEU A 277 -15.95 -28.06 -40.07
C LEU A 277 -14.44 -28.30 -39.89
N GLY A 278 -14.05 -29.12 -38.91
CA GLY A 278 -12.66 -29.36 -38.52
C GLY A 278 -12.12 -28.31 -37.51
N GLU A 279 -11.10 -28.71 -36.75
CA GLU A 279 -10.57 -28.00 -35.57
C GLU A 279 -10.33 -26.49 -35.81
N ALA A 280 -9.63 -26.14 -36.90
CA ALA A 280 -9.26 -24.75 -37.19
C ALA A 280 -10.46 -23.85 -37.55
N LYS A 281 -11.53 -24.40 -38.14
CA LYS A 281 -12.74 -23.63 -38.45
C LYS A 281 -13.67 -23.55 -37.25
N ALA A 282 -13.85 -24.67 -36.54
CA ALA A 282 -14.71 -24.74 -35.36
C ALA A 282 -14.30 -23.73 -34.28
N ILE A 283 -13.00 -23.57 -34.01
CA ILE A 283 -12.49 -22.58 -33.04
C ILE A 283 -12.75 -21.12 -33.48
N ARG A 284 -12.81 -20.85 -34.79
CA ARG A 284 -13.13 -19.52 -35.32
C ARG A 284 -14.63 -19.22 -35.22
N GLU A 285 -15.48 -20.22 -35.43
CA GLU A 285 -16.92 -20.11 -35.14
C GLU A 285 -17.15 -19.88 -33.65
N LEU A 286 -16.41 -20.57 -32.77
CA LEU A 286 -16.47 -20.33 -31.32
C LEU A 286 -16.10 -18.87 -30.96
N ALA A 287 -15.15 -18.26 -31.69
CA ALA A 287 -14.74 -16.87 -31.47
C ALA A 287 -15.88 -15.86 -31.72
N THR A 288 -16.90 -16.22 -32.51
CA THR A 288 -18.04 -15.34 -32.79
C THR A 288 -18.92 -15.11 -31.55
N PHE A 289 -18.87 -16.00 -30.56
CA PHE A 289 -19.62 -15.85 -29.31
C PHE A 289 -18.92 -14.93 -28.29
N THR A 290 -17.62 -14.67 -28.45
CA THR A 290 -16.78 -14.01 -27.44
C THR A 290 -17.30 -12.64 -26.99
N ASP A 291 -17.74 -11.79 -27.92
CA ASP A 291 -18.29 -10.48 -27.57
C ASP A 291 -19.62 -10.57 -26.80
N ALA A 292 -20.47 -11.53 -27.16
CA ALA A 292 -21.74 -11.78 -26.47
C ALA A 292 -21.51 -12.31 -25.05
N ILE A 293 -20.53 -13.22 -24.89
CA ILE A 293 -20.12 -13.73 -23.57
C ILE A 293 -19.57 -12.59 -22.71
N ARG A 294 -18.66 -11.76 -23.25
CA ARG A 294 -18.12 -10.60 -22.52
C ARG A 294 -19.25 -9.67 -22.07
N GLN A 295 -20.20 -9.37 -22.94
CA GLN A 295 -21.35 -8.51 -22.61
C GLN A 295 -22.17 -9.09 -21.45
N LYS A 296 -22.47 -10.40 -21.48
CA LYS A 296 -23.14 -11.09 -20.37
C LYS A 296 -22.34 -11.03 -19.08
N PHE A 297 -21.03 -11.22 -19.15
CA PHE A 297 -20.17 -11.18 -17.97
C PHE A 297 -20.07 -9.77 -17.37
N VAL A 298 -20.12 -8.71 -18.19
CA VAL A 298 -20.24 -7.33 -17.69
C VAL A 298 -21.59 -7.11 -17.00
N GLU A 299 -22.69 -7.56 -17.59
CA GLU A 299 -24.03 -7.52 -16.97
C GLU A 299 -24.03 -8.22 -15.61
N PHE A 300 -23.49 -9.45 -15.55
CA PHE A 300 -23.38 -10.20 -14.30
C PHE A 300 -22.46 -9.53 -13.27
N ALA A 301 -21.31 -9.00 -13.68
CA ALA A 301 -20.39 -8.31 -12.78
C ALA A 301 -21.08 -7.14 -12.06
N MET A 302 -21.90 -6.38 -12.79
CA MET A 302 -22.69 -5.27 -12.24
C MET A 302 -23.85 -5.77 -11.36
N SER A 303 -24.66 -6.72 -11.85
CA SER A 303 -25.85 -7.21 -11.14
C SER A 303 -25.50 -7.91 -9.82
N TYR A 304 -24.42 -8.68 -9.81
CA TYR A 304 -23.95 -9.43 -8.65
C TYR A 304 -22.85 -8.70 -7.86
N ASN A 305 -22.49 -7.48 -8.27
CA ASN A 305 -21.50 -6.62 -7.63
C ASN A 305 -20.16 -7.33 -7.34
N ILE A 306 -19.60 -8.00 -8.35
CA ILE A 306 -18.39 -8.83 -8.26
C ILE A 306 -17.47 -8.60 -9.47
N ASN A 307 -16.15 -8.69 -9.29
CA ASN A 307 -15.21 -8.67 -10.41
C ASN A 307 -15.09 -10.07 -11.02
N ILE A 308 -15.18 -10.19 -12.34
CA ILE A 308 -15.17 -11.48 -13.03
C ILE A 308 -13.93 -11.57 -13.93
N ILE A 309 -13.10 -12.58 -13.68
CA ILE A 309 -12.11 -13.04 -14.65
C ILE A 309 -12.78 -14.13 -15.48
N SER A 310 -13.09 -13.80 -16.73
CA SER A 310 -13.91 -14.61 -17.64
C SER A 310 -13.28 -15.94 -18.09
N GLY A 311 -12.14 -16.32 -17.51
CA GLY A 311 -11.33 -17.40 -18.03
C GLY A 311 -10.68 -16.97 -19.32
N SER A 312 -10.73 -17.80 -20.35
CA SER A 312 -10.29 -17.34 -21.66
C SER A 312 -11.06 -17.98 -22.80
N MET A 313 -11.02 -17.37 -23.98
CA MET A 313 -11.80 -17.75 -25.15
C MET A 313 -11.08 -17.36 -26.45
N PRO A 314 -11.41 -17.96 -27.60
CA PRO A 314 -10.84 -17.55 -28.88
C PRO A 314 -11.38 -16.18 -29.30
N TYR A 315 -10.54 -15.33 -29.89
CA TYR A 315 -10.93 -14.01 -30.36
C TYR A 315 -10.24 -13.67 -31.68
N MET A 316 -11.01 -13.10 -32.61
CA MET A 316 -10.49 -12.66 -33.90
C MET A 316 -10.16 -11.16 -33.84
N GLU A 317 -8.89 -10.82 -34.04
CA GLU A 317 -8.40 -9.44 -34.10
C GLU A 317 -7.41 -9.31 -35.26
N ASP A 318 -7.63 -8.36 -36.18
CA ASP A 318 -6.78 -8.15 -37.35
C ASP A 318 -6.44 -9.45 -38.12
N GLU A 319 -7.46 -10.27 -38.38
CA GLU A 319 -7.39 -11.60 -39.03
C GLU A 319 -6.60 -12.67 -38.25
N LYS A 320 -6.12 -12.36 -37.05
CA LYS A 320 -5.41 -13.30 -36.17
C LYS A 320 -6.36 -13.91 -35.15
N LEU A 321 -6.18 -15.21 -34.93
CA LEU A 321 -6.85 -15.94 -33.87
C LEU A 321 -6.00 -15.86 -32.60
N LEU A 322 -6.54 -15.22 -31.57
CA LEU A 322 -5.91 -15.03 -30.26
C LEU A 322 -6.67 -15.81 -29.18
N ASN A 323 -6.02 -16.04 -28.05
CA ASN A 323 -6.65 -16.53 -26.82
C ASN A 323 -6.70 -15.37 -25.83
N ILE A 324 -7.90 -14.90 -25.50
CA ILE A 324 -8.16 -13.68 -24.72
C ILE A 324 -8.83 -14.00 -23.39
N SER A 325 -8.41 -13.32 -22.33
CA SER A 325 -9.09 -13.30 -21.02
C SER A 325 -9.57 -11.88 -20.73
N PHE A 326 -10.84 -11.72 -20.37
CA PHE A 326 -11.38 -10.44 -19.90
C PHE A 326 -11.43 -10.38 -18.37
N LEU A 327 -11.11 -9.20 -17.83
CA LEU A 327 -11.53 -8.73 -16.52
C LEU A 327 -12.78 -7.85 -16.73
N CYS A 328 -13.93 -8.31 -16.25
CA CYS A 328 -15.16 -7.54 -16.19
C CYS A 328 -15.34 -7.03 -14.75
N ARG A 329 -15.35 -5.72 -14.56
CA ARG A 329 -15.45 -5.10 -13.24
C ARG A 329 -16.90 -4.88 -12.85
N ARG A 330 -17.14 -4.86 -11.54
CA ARG A 330 -18.46 -4.58 -10.96
C ARG A 330 -18.99 -3.16 -11.24
N ASP A 331 -18.13 -2.26 -11.71
CA ASP A 331 -18.50 -0.91 -12.18
C ASP A 331 -18.94 -0.85 -13.65
N GLY A 332 -18.94 -2.00 -14.34
CA GLY A 332 -19.32 -2.12 -15.75
C GLY A 332 -18.17 -1.90 -16.75
N THR A 333 -16.99 -1.50 -16.29
CA THR A 333 -15.80 -1.40 -17.14
C THR A 333 -15.20 -2.79 -17.36
N TRP A 334 -14.44 -2.94 -18.44
CA TRP A 334 -13.73 -4.18 -18.70
C TRP A 334 -12.41 -3.91 -19.40
N GLU A 335 -11.47 -4.82 -19.20
CA GLU A 335 -10.18 -4.85 -19.86
C GLU A 335 -9.82 -6.30 -20.18
N TYR A 336 -8.70 -6.51 -20.90
CA TYR A 336 -8.34 -7.83 -21.39
C TYR A 336 -6.84 -8.09 -21.38
N TYR A 337 -6.50 -9.37 -21.45
CA TYR A 337 -5.16 -9.91 -21.61
C TYR A 337 -5.14 -10.93 -22.75
N HIS A 338 -4.19 -10.79 -23.67
CA HIS A 338 -3.92 -11.79 -24.71
C HIS A 338 -2.85 -12.76 -24.22
N LYS A 339 -3.13 -14.07 -24.33
CA LYS A 339 -2.15 -15.13 -24.05
C LYS A 339 -0.88 -14.88 -24.83
N ILE A 340 0.26 -14.78 -24.15
CA ILE A 340 1.54 -14.47 -24.80
C ILE A 340 2.13 -15.73 -25.41
N HIS A 341 2.02 -16.87 -24.71
CA HIS A 341 2.57 -18.15 -25.13
C HIS A 341 1.45 -19.14 -25.50
N PRO A 342 0.99 -19.15 -26.76
CA PRO A 342 0.20 -20.28 -27.27
C PRO A 342 1.00 -21.57 -27.16
N THR A 343 0.34 -22.64 -26.78
CA THR A 343 0.92 -23.98 -26.76
C THR A 343 1.20 -24.47 -28.18
N PRO A 344 2.15 -25.40 -28.37
CA PRO A 344 2.39 -26.01 -29.68
C PRO A 344 1.13 -26.62 -30.32
N SER A 345 0.20 -27.15 -29.51
CA SER A 345 -1.06 -27.69 -30.01
C SER A 345 -2.00 -26.58 -30.48
N GLU A 346 -2.17 -25.49 -29.74
CA GLU A 346 -2.98 -24.33 -30.17
C GLU A 346 -2.46 -23.75 -31.50
N VAL A 347 -1.14 -23.67 -31.67
CA VAL A 347 -0.54 -23.19 -32.93
C VAL A 347 -0.80 -24.19 -34.07
N LYS A 348 -0.56 -25.49 -33.85
CA LYS A 348 -0.64 -26.50 -34.91
C LYS A 348 -2.08 -26.83 -35.33
N SER A 349 -2.98 -26.97 -34.36
CA SER A 349 -4.38 -27.37 -34.59
C SER A 349 -5.27 -26.21 -34.99
N TRP A 350 -5.10 -25.05 -34.35
CA TRP A 350 -6.02 -23.92 -34.50
C TRP A 350 -5.41 -22.74 -35.28
N GLY A 351 -4.08 -22.67 -35.36
CA GLY A 351 -3.39 -21.54 -35.96
C GLY A 351 -3.44 -20.29 -35.08
N MET A 352 -3.45 -20.47 -33.75
CA MET A 352 -3.43 -19.35 -32.81
C MET A 352 -2.09 -18.62 -32.80
N THR A 353 -2.15 -17.31 -32.61
CA THR A 353 -0.97 -16.46 -32.44
C THR A 353 -0.92 -15.86 -31.04
N GLY A 354 0.30 -15.60 -30.55
CA GLY A 354 0.51 -15.04 -29.22
C GLY A 354 0.40 -13.52 -29.20
N GLY A 355 -0.02 -12.98 -28.07
CA GLY A 355 0.10 -11.57 -27.73
C GLY A 355 1.55 -11.16 -27.44
N ASN A 356 1.77 -9.86 -27.25
CA ASN A 356 3.10 -9.30 -26.99
C ASN A 356 3.11 -8.22 -25.88
N ARG A 357 2.04 -8.15 -25.07
CA ARG A 357 1.89 -7.15 -24.02
C ARG A 357 1.54 -7.80 -22.69
N ILE A 358 2.29 -7.42 -21.66
CA ILE A 358 1.95 -7.68 -20.26
C ILE A 358 1.16 -6.48 -19.76
N LYS A 359 0.07 -6.74 -19.03
CA LYS A 359 -0.83 -5.70 -18.55
C LYS A 359 -1.28 -6.00 -17.13
N THR A 360 -1.12 -5.05 -16.23
CA THR A 360 -1.67 -5.09 -14.88
C THR A 360 -3.05 -4.42 -14.85
N PHE A 361 -3.85 -4.82 -13.88
CA PHE A 361 -5.20 -4.28 -13.72
C PHE A 361 -5.39 -3.80 -12.29
N ASP A 362 -5.67 -2.51 -12.14
CA ASP A 362 -6.06 -1.93 -10.86
C ASP A 362 -7.54 -2.24 -10.59
N THR A 363 -7.85 -2.63 -9.35
CA THR A 363 -9.20 -2.95 -8.88
C THR A 363 -9.42 -2.41 -7.46
N ASP A 364 -10.67 -2.42 -7.01
CA ASP A 364 -11.07 -2.07 -5.65
C ASP A 364 -10.55 -3.07 -4.58
N SER A 365 -9.99 -4.20 -5.02
CA SER A 365 -9.49 -5.30 -4.18
C SER A 365 -8.00 -5.57 -4.41
N GLY A 366 -7.26 -4.58 -4.92
CA GLY A 366 -5.82 -4.64 -5.16
C GLY A 366 -5.43 -4.70 -6.63
N ARG A 367 -4.13 -4.64 -6.91
CA ARG A 367 -3.59 -4.76 -8.27
C ARG A 367 -3.44 -6.22 -8.64
N ILE A 368 -4.00 -6.61 -9.78
CA ILE A 368 -4.01 -8.00 -10.25
C ILE A 368 -3.25 -8.17 -11.57
N GLY A 369 -2.87 -9.42 -11.85
CA GLY A 369 -2.35 -9.87 -13.14
C GLY A 369 -3.10 -11.09 -13.64
N ILE A 370 -3.03 -11.35 -14.95
CA ILE A 370 -3.61 -12.53 -15.59
C ILE A 370 -2.52 -13.21 -16.42
N LEU A 371 -2.41 -14.55 -16.31
CA LEU A 371 -1.59 -15.40 -17.18
C LEU A 371 -2.45 -16.58 -17.65
N ILE A 372 -2.56 -16.81 -18.96
CA ILE A 372 -3.43 -17.87 -19.46
C ILE A 372 -2.62 -19.16 -19.58
N CYS A 373 -2.96 -20.14 -18.74
CA CYS A 373 -2.48 -21.51 -18.81
C CYS A 373 -0.94 -21.62 -18.94
N TYR A 374 -0.47 -21.95 -20.14
CA TYR A 374 0.95 -22.14 -20.46
C TYR A 374 1.82 -20.94 -20.09
N ASP A 375 1.27 -19.72 -20.08
CA ASP A 375 1.98 -18.51 -19.64
C ASP A 375 2.58 -18.64 -18.22
N VAL A 376 1.94 -19.38 -17.31
CA VAL A 376 2.43 -19.54 -15.93
C VAL A 376 3.75 -20.32 -15.86
N GLU A 377 4.03 -21.17 -16.86
CA GLU A 377 5.26 -21.96 -16.91
C GLU A 377 6.51 -21.09 -17.16
N PHE A 378 6.33 -19.85 -17.62
CA PHE A 378 7.40 -18.90 -17.92
C PHE A 378 7.64 -17.92 -16.75
N PRO A 379 8.76 -18.03 -16.01
CA PRO A 379 9.02 -17.22 -14.81
C PRO A 379 9.14 -15.72 -15.09
N GLU A 380 9.54 -15.33 -16.29
CA GLU A 380 9.75 -13.95 -16.69
C GLU A 380 8.47 -13.13 -16.54
N LEU A 381 7.32 -13.70 -16.90
CA LEU A 381 6.04 -13.00 -16.81
C LEU A 381 5.63 -12.73 -15.36
N GLY A 382 5.77 -13.74 -14.49
CA GLY A 382 5.52 -13.60 -13.05
C GLY A 382 6.42 -12.54 -12.42
N ARG A 383 7.71 -12.53 -12.79
CA ARG A 383 8.68 -11.55 -12.28
C ARG A 383 8.37 -10.13 -12.74
N LEU A 384 7.89 -9.95 -13.97
CA LEU A 384 7.48 -8.65 -14.48
C LEU A 384 6.23 -8.13 -13.76
N TYR A 385 5.27 -9.01 -13.45
CA TYR A 385 4.12 -8.66 -12.62
C TYR A 385 4.50 -8.27 -11.19
N ALA A 386 5.42 -9.01 -10.56
CA ALA A 386 5.92 -8.69 -9.22
C ALA A 386 6.53 -7.27 -9.17
N LYS A 387 7.35 -6.91 -10.17
CA LYS A 387 7.94 -5.57 -10.28
C LYS A 387 6.89 -4.46 -10.45
N GLN A 388 5.71 -4.78 -11.00
CA GLN A 388 4.61 -3.84 -11.16
C GLN A 388 3.67 -3.80 -9.93
N GLY A 389 3.99 -4.54 -8.86
CA GLY A 389 3.20 -4.54 -7.62
C GLY A 389 1.91 -5.37 -7.71
N VAL A 390 1.86 -6.40 -8.55
CA VAL A 390 0.73 -7.33 -8.57
C VAL A 390 0.67 -8.12 -7.27
N GLN A 391 -0.50 -8.13 -6.64
CA GLN A 391 -0.76 -8.81 -5.38
C GLN A 391 -1.44 -10.17 -5.59
N ILE A 392 -2.25 -10.29 -6.66
CA ILE A 392 -2.98 -11.51 -7.02
C ILE A 392 -2.78 -11.81 -8.51
N LEU A 393 -2.37 -13.03 -8.83
CA LEU A 393 -2.21 -13.54 -10.17
C LEU A 393 -3.29 -14.58 -10.48
N PHE A 394 -4.10 -14.33 -11.49
CA PHE A 394 -5.14 -15.26 -11.94
C PHE A 394 -4.63 -16.09 -13.12
N VAL A 395 -4.80 -17.41 -13.03
CA VAL A 395 -4.34 -18.37 -14.02
C VAL A 395 -5.48 -19.30 -14.44
N PRO A 396 -6.32 -18.88 -15.41
CA PRO A 396 -7.25 -19.80 -16.06
C PRO A 396 -6.47 -20.82 -16.88
N PHE A 397 -6.84 -22.11 -16.81
CA PHE A 397 -6.14 -23.15 -17.56
C PHE A 397 -7.05 -24.28 -18.04
N LEU A 398 -6.63 -24.94 -19.12
CA LEU A 398 -7.23 -26.17 -19.63
C LEU A 398 -6.13 -27.20 -19.87
N THR A 399 -6.23 -28.35 -19.18
CA THR A 399 -5.29 -29.47 -19.37
C THR A 399 -6.02 -30.80 -19.47
N ASP A 400 -5.51 -31.67 -20.31
CA ASP A 400 -6.05 -33.01 -20.60
C ASP A 400 -5.64 -34.06 -19.55
N THR A 401 -4.41 -33.94 -19.05
CA THR A 401 -3.73 -34.94 -18.24
C THR A 401 -3.32 -34.39 -16.88
N GLN A 402 -3.18 -35.30 -15.92
CA GLN A 402 -2.55 -35.02 -14.62
C GLN A 402 -1.16 -34.39 -14.79
N ASN A 403 -0.40 -34.79 -15.82
CA ASN A 403 0.93 -34.26 -16.09
C ASN A 403 0.88 -32.79 -16.52
N GLY A 404 -0.06 -32.43 -17.42
CA GLY A 404 -0.31 -31.04 -17.79
C GLY A 404 -0.72 -30.21 -16.59
N TYR A 405 -1.69 -30.69 -15.82
CA TYR A 405 -2.13 -30.04 -14.59
C TYR A 405 -0.98 -29.84 -13.59
N ASN A 406 -0.14 -30.85 -13.37
CA ASN A 406 0.95 -30.76 -12.42
C ASN A 406 1.98 -29.68 -12.83
N ARG A 407 2.21 -29.45 -14.13
CA ARG A 407 3.07 -28.34 -14.57
C ARG A 407 2.47 -26.99 -14.19
N VAL A 408 1.22 -26.74 -14.58
CA VAL A 408 0.49 -25.52 -14.22
C VAL A 408 0.48 -25.31 -12.70
N ARG A 409 0.10 -26.34 -11.94
CA ARG A 409 0.02 -26.30 -10.47
C ARG A 409 1.35 -25.95 -9.83
N ARG A 410 2.44 -26.63 -10.22
CA ARG A 410 3.75 -26.45 -9.60
C ARG A 410 4.39 -25.12 -9.99
N CYS A 411 4.23 -24.70 -11.24
CA CYS A 411 4.68 -23.39 -11.67
C CYS A 411 3.89 -22.28 -10.97
N ALA A 412 2.56 -22.38 -10.86
CA ALA A 412 1.74 -21.43 -10.12
C ALA A 412 2.16 -21.32 -8.63
N GLN A 413 2.41 -22.45 -7.97
CA GLN A 413 2.94 -22.47 -6.60
C GLN A 413 4.32 -21.79 -6.51
N ALA A 414 5.20 -22.04 -7.48
CA ALA A 414 6.49 -21.36 -7.54
C ALA A 414 6.34 -19.84 -7.75
N ARG A 415 5.40 -19.39 -8.61
CA ARG A 415 5.10 -17.97 -8.82
C ARG A 415 4.65 -17.30 -7.53
N ALA A 416 3.84 -17.96 -6.71
CA ALA A 416 3.36 -17.41 -5.45
C ALA A 416 4.51 -17.17 -4.48
N ILE A 417 5.43 -18.14 -4.36
CA ILE A 417 6.58 -18.08 -3.46
C ILE A 417 7.63 -17.08 -3.95
N GLU A 418 8.09 -17.19 -5.19
CA GLU A 418 9.24 -16.40 -5.68
C GLU A 418 8.90 -14.91 -5.90
N ASN A 419 7.61 -14.59 -6.03
CA ASN A 419 7.13 -13.23 -6.26
C ASN A 419 6.34 -12.67 -5.07
N GLU A 420 6.22 -13.41 -3.97
CA GLU A 420 5.52 -12.99 -2.74
C GLU A 420 4.09 -12.47 -3.04
N CYS A 421 3.36 -13.19 -3.89
CA CYS A 421 2.00 -12.85 -4.27
C CYS A 421 1.05 -14.06 -4.18
N TYR A 422 -0.26 -13.81 -4.20
CA TYR A 422 -1.24 -14.89 -4.30
C TYR A 422 -1.39 -15.34 -5.75
N VAL A 423 -1.57 -16.64 -5.97
CA VAL A 423 -1.81 -17.20 -7.30
C VAL A 423 -3.05 -18.08 -7.28
N ALA A 424 -4.08 -17.69 -8.03
CA ALA A 424 -5.34 -18.41 -8.13
C ALA A 424 -5.43 -19.13 -9.47
N ILE A 425 -5.58 -20.46 -9.44
CA ILE A 425 -5.71 -21.27 -10.66
C ILE A 425 -7.11 -21.87 -10.75
N ALA A 426 -7.75 -21.79 -11.92
CA ALA A 426 -9.04 -22.42 -12.18
C ALA A 426 -9.00 -23.19 -13.50
N GLY A 427 -9.48 -24.44 -13.46
CA GLY A 427 -9.42 -25.33 -14.61
C GLY A 427 -10.67 -26.15 -14.82
N CYS A 428 -10.75 -26.77 -16.00
CA CYS A 428 -11.84 -27.64 -16.38
C CYS A 428 -11.61 -29.10 -15.97
N VAL A 429 -12.72 -29.81 -15.70
CA VAL A 429 -12.77 -31.25 -15.44
C VAL A 429 -13.81 -31.90 -16.36
N GLY A 430 -13.79 -33.22 -16.48
CA GLY A 430 -14.80 -33.96 -17.24
C GLY A 430 -14.33 -34.26 -18.66
N ASN A 431 -15.26 -34.25 -19.61
CA ASN A 431 -15.02 -34.63 -20.99
C ASN A 431 -16.05 -33.97 -21.91
N LEU A 432 -15.64 -33.62 -23.12
CA LEU A 432 -16.53 -33.03 -24.13
C LEU A 432 -16.64 -33.97 -25.34
N PRO A 433 -17.55 -34.97 -25.30
CA PRO A 433 -17.76 -35.82 -26.46
C PRO A 433 -18.26 -34.97 -27.63
N GLN A 434 -17.80 -35.26 -28.85
CA GLN A 434 -18.12 -34.54 -30.10
C GLN A 434 -17.32 -33.25 -30.36
N VAL A 435 -16.26 -32.98 -29.60
CA VAL A 435 -15.32 -31.91 -29.90
C VAL A 435 -13.91 -32.47 -30.00
N ASN A 436 -13.36 -32.48 -31.22
CA ASN A 436 -12.01 -32.99 -31.44
C ASN A 436 -10.98 -32.20 -30.62
N ASN A 437 -9.99 -32.91 -30.08
CA ASN A 437 -8.92 -32.38 -29.21
C ASN A 437 -9.40 -31.90 -27.82
N MET A 438 -10.60 -32.31 -27.37
CA MET A 438 -11.14 -32.05 -26.01
C MET A 438 -11.73 -33.31 -25.35
N ASP A 439 -11.03 -34.45 -25.47
CA ASP A 439 -11.53 -35.75 -25.03
C ASP A 439 -11.69 -35.90 -23.51
N ILE A 440 -10.72 -35.45 -22.71
CA ILE A 440 -10.73 -35.53 -21.24
C ILE A 440 -10.08 -34.26 -20.69
N GLN A 441 -10.55 -33.79 -19.54
CA GLN A 441 -9.97 -32.66 -18.81
C GLN A 441 -9.71 -33.04 -17.36
N TYR A 442 -8.55 -32.61 -16.85
CA TYR A 442 -8.17 -32.76 -15.46
C TYR A 442 -7.76 -31.42 -14.86
N ALA A 443 -8.35 -31.10 -13.71
CA ALA A 443 -8.00 -29.93 -12.92
C ALA A 443 -8.28 -30.19 -11.43
N GLN A 444 -7.50 -29.52 -10.58
CA GLN A 444 -7.89 -29.21 -9.21
C GLN A 444 -7.58 -27.73 -8.99
N SER A 445 -8.63 -26.92 -9.07
CA SER A 445 -8.54 -25.46 -8.87
C SER A 445 -8.06 -25.15 -7.45
N ALA A 446 -7.21 -24.14 -7.27
CA ALA A 446 -6.56 -23.87 -6.00
C ALA A 446 -6.07 -22.42 -5.89
N ILE A 447 -5.93 -21.95 -4.65
CA ILE A 447 -5.22 -20.71 -4.32
C ILE A 447 -3.87 -21.09 -3.69
N PHE A 448 -2.80 -20.51 -4.20
CA PHE A 448 -1.47 -20.61 -3.62
C PHE A 448 -1.09 -19.28 -2.97
N THR A 449 -0.38 -19.40 -1.86
CA THR A 449 0.08 -18.25 -1.07
C THR A 449 1.61 -18.19 -1.08
N PRO A 450 2.21 -17.06 -0.65
CA PRO A 450 3.58 -17.09 -0.16
C PRO A 450 3.72 -18.07 1.00
N SER A 451 4.96 -18.46 1.33
CA SER A 451 5.27 -19.47 2.36
C SER A 451 5.99 -18.86 3.57
N ASP A 452 5.59 -17.66 4.00
CA ASP A 452 6.13 -16.97 5.18
C ASP A 452 5.28 -17.20 6.44
N PHE A 453 5.76 -16.78 7.61
CA PHE A 453 5.13 -17.04 8.92
C PHE A 453 3.64 -16.65 9.02
N ALA A 454 3.18 -15.70 8.21
CA ALA A 454 1.80 -15.24 8.16
C ALA A 454 0.87 -16.11 7.30
N PHE A 455 1.38 -17.13 6.60
CA PHE A 455 0.66 -17.95 5.61
C PHE A 455 0.60 -19.44 6.01
N PRO A 456 -0.29 -20.25 5.37
CA PRO A 456 -0.33 -21.70 5.59
C PRO A 456 1.02 -22.37 5.35
N THR A 457 1.37 -23.36 6.17
CA THR A 457 2.69 -24.02 6.15
C THR A 457 2.98 -24.82 4.88
N ASP A 458 1.95 -25.17 4.10
CA ASP A 458 2.06 -25.87 2.81
C ASP A 458 1.87 -24.96 1.59
N ALA A 459 1.70 -23.64 1.82
CA ALA A 459 1.45 -22.62 0.81
C ALA A 459 0.18 -22.86 -0.04
N ILE A 460 -0.83 -23.55 0.52
CA ILE A 460 -2.14 -23.78 -0.10
C ILE A 460 -3.21 -23.09 0.76
N GLY A 461 -4.00 -22.20 0.14
CA GLY A 461 -4.98 -21.33 0.80
C GLY A 461 -6.44 -21.72 0.59
#